data_AF-A0A660Y5E0-F1
#
_entry.id   AF-A0A660Y5E0-F1
#
_cell.length_a   1.000
_cell.length_b   1.000
_cell.length_c   1.000
_cell.angle_alpha   90.00
_cell.angle_beta   90.00
_cell.angle_gamma   90.00
#
_symmetry.space_group_name_H-M   'P 1'
#
loop_
_entity.id
_entity.type
_entity.pdbx_description
1 polymer ?
#
loop_
_entity_poly.entity_id
_entity_poly.type
_entity_poly.pdbx_seq_one_letter_code
_entity_poly.pdbx_strand_id
1 'polypeptide(L)'
;MSTKWVVALLLAAVGVSLFLPVPQNLKTWFENGQSFYALGEYELALKEYSKIVNFHHKAVDVNKVTVKIEELELPIRAAAWYQLGNSYKKLGNYDKA
;
A
#
# COMPACT_ATOMS: atom_id res chain seq x y z
N MET A 1 15.43 35.62 10.64
CA MET A 1 14.88 34.74 9.57
C MET A 1 13.69 35.46 8.94
N SER A 2 13.64 35.66 7.63
CA SER A 2 12.47 36.32 7.01
C SER A 2 11.24 35.39 7.09
N THR A 3 10.04 35.95 7.26
CA THR A 3 8.77 35.20 7.32
C THR A 3 8.55 34.32 6.09
N LYS A 4 9.04 34.71 4.91
CA LYS A 4 8.97 33.91 3.68
C LYS A 4 9.71 32.56 3.79
N TRP A 5 10.89 32.56 4.42
CA TRP A 5 11.68 31.34 4.64
C TRP A 5 11.05 30.43 5.70
N VAL A 6 10.41 31.01 6.71
CA VAL A 6 9.65 30.25 7.71
C VAL A 6 8.44 29.56 7.07
N VAL A 7 7.70 30.28 6.23
CA VAL A 7 6.56 29.71 5.49
C VAL A 7 7.01 28.62 4.51
N ALA A 8 8.12 28.81 3.80
CA ALA A 8 8.67 27.81 2.89
C ALA A 8 9.09 26.52 3.62
N LEU A 9 9.76 26.64 4.77
CA LEU A 9 10.14 25.49 5.60
C LEU A 9 8.92 24.75 6.15
N LEU A 10 7.87 25.47 6.58
CA LEU A 10 6.64 24.86 7.07
C LEU A 10 5.91 24.09 5.96
N LEU A 11 5.79 24.65 4.75
CA LEU A 11 5.18 23.96 3.62
C LEU A 11 5.98 22.72 3.20
N ALA A 12 7.30 22.80 3.22
CA ALA A 12 8.17 21.66 2.95
C ALA A 12 7.98 20.55 4.00
N ALA A 13 7.94 20.90 5.29
CA ALA A 13 7.73 19.95 6.38
C ALA A 13 6.36 19.25 6.27
N VAL A 14 5.29 20.00 5.98
CA VAL A 14 3.94 19.44 5.78
C VAL A 14 3.89 18.53 4.54
N GLY A 15 4.53 18.93 3.44
CA GLY A 15 4.62 18.12 2.22
C GLY A 15 5.33 16.79 2.47
N VAL A 16 6.47 16.83 3.16
CA VAL A 16 7.24 15.64 3.56
C VAL A 16 6.43 14.77 4.52
N SER A 17 5.76 15.37 5.51
CA SER A 17 4.95 14.62 6.48
C SER A 17 3.70 13.99 5.87
N LEU A 18 3.20 14.47 4.73
CA LEU A 18 2.11 13.83 4.00
C LEU A 18 2.63 12.75 3.04
N PHE A 19 3.80 12.97 2.43
CA PHE A 19 4.37 12.06 1.45
C PHE A 19 5.09 10.84 2.07
N LEU A 20 5.72 10.95 3.24
CA LEU A 20 6.39 9.81 3.89
C LEU A 20 5.44 8.75 4.49
N PRO A 21 4.35 9.10 5.20
CA PRO A 21 3.49 8.09 5.81
C PRO A 21 2.63 7.35 4.80
N VAL A 22 2.32 7.92 3.62
CA VAL A 22 1.45 7.23 2.65
C VAL A 22 2.12 5.98 2.05
N PRO A 23 3.33 6.05 1.47
CA PRO A 23 4.08 4.87 1.03
C PRO A 23 4.30 3.87 2.18
N GLN A 24 4.56 4.37 3.39
CA GLN A 24 4.72 3.51 4.55
C GLN A 24 3.43 2.75 4.89
N ASN A 25 2.28 3.42 4.91
CA ASN A 25 0.99 2.79 5.16
C ASN A 25 0.65 1.75 4.09
N LEU A 26 0.91 2.06 2.82
CA LEU A 26 0.70 1.12 1.71
C LEU A 26 1.54 -0.16 1.91
N LYS A 27 2.82 -0.01 2.29
CA LYS A 27 3.71 -1.14 2.59
C LYS A 27 3.26 -1.92 3.82
N THR A 28 2.88 -1.24 4.90
CA THR A 28 2.38 -1.89 6.12
C THR A 28 1.09 -2.68 5.87
N TRP A 29 0.14 -2.16 5.08
CA TRP A 29 -1.03 -2.96 4.68
C TRP A 29 -0.62 -4.19 3.86
N PHE A 30 0.37 -4.07 2.99
CA PHE A 30 0.85 -5.20 2.19
C PHE A 30 1.49 -6.28 3.07
N GLU A 31 2.38 -5.88 3.99
CA GLU A 31 3.02 -6.76 4.96
C GLU A 31 2.01 -7.46 5.86
N ASN A 32 1.04 -6.72 6.42
CA ASN A 32 -0.05 -7.32 7.22
C ASN A 32 -0.84 -8.34 6.39
N GLY A 33 -1.17 -8.01 5.13
CA GLY A 33 -1.84 -8.94 4.23
C GLY A 33 -1.05 -10.22 4.00
N GLN A 34 0.28 -10.12 3.88
CA GLN A 34 1.17 -11.28 3.75
C GLN A 34 1.19 -12.11 5.04
N SER A 35 1.26 -11.47 6.20
CA SER A 35 1.21 -12.15 7.50
C SER A 35 -0.10 -12.91 7.68
N PHE A 36 -1.25 -12.26 7.45
CA PHE A 36 -2.55 -12.92 7.53
C PHE A 36 -2.69 -14.07 6.53
N TYR A 37 -2.21 -13.88 5.30
CA TYR A 37 -2.21 -14.94 4.29
C TYR A 37 -1.38 -16.15 4.74
N ALA A 38 -0.19 -15.91 5.32
CA ALA A 38 0.68 -16.97 5.84
C ALA A 38 0.07 -17.70 7.04
N LEU A 39 -0.74 -17.01 7.85
CA LEU A 39 -1.50 -17.58 8.97
C LEU A 39 -2.77 -18.33 8.53
N GLY A 40 -3.14 -18.27 7.25
CA GLY A 40 -4.39 -18.84 6.74
C GLY A 40 -5.62 -17.97 7.01
N GLU A 41 -5.45 -16.77 7.55
CA GLU A 41 -6.51 -15.79 7.82
C GLU A 41 -6.83 -15.00 6.55
N TYR A 42 -7.29 -15.70 5.51
CA TYR A 42 -7.43 -15.14 4.15
C TYR A 42 -8.43 -13.98 4.07
N GLU A 43 -9.43 -13.93 4.93
CA GLU A 43 -10.40 -12.82 5.01
C GLU A 43 -9.73 -11.53 5.51
N LEU A 44 -8.83 -11.65 6.49
CA LEU A 44 -8.04 -10.52 6.98
C LEU A 44 -6.99 -10.10 5.95
N ALA A 45 -6.39 -11.07 5.26
CA ALA A 45 -5.52 -10.78 4.12
C ALA A 45 -6.25 -10.00 3.02
N LEU A 46 -7.47 -10.42 2.64
CA LEU A 46 -8.32 -9.68 1.69
C LEU A 46 -8.56 -8.25 2.16
N LYS A 47 -8.89 -8.06 3.44
CA LYS A 47 -9.14 -6.73 4.02
C LYS A 47 -7.93 -5.81 3.88
N GLU A 48 -6.73 -6.30 4.18
CA GLU A 48 -5.51 -5.51 4.09
C GLU A 48 -5.13 -5.17 2.63
N TYR A 49 -5.11 -6.15 1.73
CA TYR A 49 -4.81 -5.89 0.32
C TYR A 49 -5.87 -5.00 -0.34
N SER A 50 -7.14 -5.11 0.08
CA SER A 50 -8.23 -4.25 -0.40
C SER A 50 -7.99 -2.77 -0.09
N LYS A 51 -7.32 -2.44 1.03
CA LYS A 51 -6.97 -1.04 1.35
C LYS A 51 -6.08 -0.45 0.27
N ILE A 52 -5.13 -1.23 -0.27
CA ILE A 52 -4.17 -0.77 -1.28
C ILE A 52 -4.86 -0.52 -2.62
N VAL A 53 -5.66 -1.48 -3.11
CA VAL A 53 -6.31 -1.35 -4.42
C VAL A 53 -7.39 -0.26 -4.43
N ASN A 54 -8.02 -0.01 -3.29
CA ASN A 54 -9.01 1.05 -3.13
C ASN A 54 -8.39 2.41 -2.74
N PHE A 55 -7.09 2.46 -2.41
CA PHE A 55 -6.44 3.71 -2.04
C PHE A 55 -6.29 4.64 -3.25
N HIS A 56 -6.80 5.86 -3.09
CA HIS A 56 -6.69 6.93 -4.07
C HIS A 56 -6.39 8.24 -3.35
N HIS A 57 -5.35 8.95 -3.80
CA HIS A 57 -4.99 10.25 -3.26
C HIS A 57 -4.39 11.13 -4.36
N LYS A 58 -4.80 12.41 -4.43
CA LYS A 58 -4.42 13.32 -5.54
C LYS A 58 -2.92 13.52 -5.70
N ALA A 59 -2.17 13.47 -4.60
CA ALA A 59 -0.73 13.70 -4.58
C ALA A 59 0.12 12.42 -4.62
N VAL A 60 -0.51 11.24 -4.68
CA VAL A 60 0.21 9.96 -4.55
C VAL A 60 -0.13 9.08 -5.75
N ASP A 61 0.89 8.82 -6.56
CA ASP A 61 0.84 7.77 -7.57
C ASP A 61 1.21 6.43 -6.93
N VAL A 62 0.19 5.66 -6.56
CA VAL A 62 0.36 4.35 -5.90
C VAL A 62 1.17 3.37 -6.76
N ASN A 63 1.15 3.52 -8.09
CA ASN A 63 1.89 2.61 -8.98
C ASN A 63 3.40 2.85 -8.94
N LYS A 64 3.86 3.98 -8.40
CA LYS A 64 5.28 4.26 -8.16
C LYS A 64 5.78 3.73 -6.82
N VAL A 65 4.89 3.30 -5.93
CA VAL A 65 5.28 2.63 -4.68
C VAL A 65 5.53 1.17 -5.01
N THR A 66 6.75 0.68 -4.74
CA THR A 66 7.14 -0.69 -5.05
C THR A 66 7.33 -1.55 -3.80
N VAL A 67 7.14 -2.85 -3.97
CA VAL A 67 7.47 -3.90 -2.99
C VAL A 67 8.36 -4.94 -3.65
N LYS A 68 9.26 -5.54 -2.86
CA LYS A 68 10.12 -6.62 -3.30
C LYS A 68 9.51 -7.95 -2.90
N ILE A 69 9.30 -8.83 -3.87
CA ILE A 69 8.86 -10.21 -3.67
C ILE A 69 9.94 -11.08 -4.30
N GLU A 70 10.73 -11.74 -3.48
CA GLU A 70 11.91 -12.48 -3.92
C GLU A 70 12.86 -11.58 -4.75
N GLU A 71 13.07 -11.89 -6.03
CA GLU A 71 13.92 -11.13 -6.94
C GLU A 71 13.15 -10.07 -7.75
N LEU A 72 11.82 -10.03 -7.62
CA LEU A 72 10.95 -9.14 -8.36
C LEU A 72 10.68 -7.86 -7.56
N GLU A 73 10.82 -6.72 -8.22
CA GLU A 73 10.31 -5.44 -7.75
C GLU A 73 9.05 -5.08 -8.54
N LEU A 74 7.92 -4.93 -7.85
CA LEU A 74 6.62 -4.73 -8.47
C LEU A 74 5.92 -3.50 -7.90
N PRO A 75 5.13 -2.77 -8.72
CA PRO A 75 4.17 -1.81 -8.21
C PRO A 75 3.27 -2.46 -7.15
N ILE A 76 3.13 -1.82 -6.00
CA ILE A 76 2.42 -2.38 -4.85
C ILE A 76 0.95 -2.66 -5.16
N ARG A 77 0.33 -1.88 -6.06
CA ARG A 77 -1.03 -2.13 -6.54
C ARG A 77 -1.13 -3.43 -7.33
N ALA A 78 -0.17 -3.73 -8.19
CA ALA A 78 -0.13 -4.98 -8.95
C ALA A 78 0.09 -6.18 -8.03
N ALA A 79 1.04 -6.06 -7.10
CA ALA A 79 1.28 -7.08 -6.08
C ALA A 79 0.04 -7.33 -5.20
N ALA A 80 -0.67 -6.27 -4.80
CA ALA A 80 -1.90 -6.39 -4.00
C ALA A 80 -3.03 -7.08 -4.77
N TRP A 81 -3.24 -6.76 -6.05
CA TRP A 81 -4.23 -7.47 -6.89
C TRP A 81 -3.92 -8.95 -7.01
N TYR A 82 -2.65 -9.30 -7.28
CA TYR A 82 -2.23 -10.70 -7.34
C TYR A 82 -2.52 -11.44 -6.04
N GLN A 83 -2.23 -10.82 -4.90
CA GLN A 83 -2.49 -11.43 -3.60
C GLN A 83 -3.97 -11.48 -3.21
N LEU A 84 -4.79 -10.52 -3.65
CA LEU A 84 -6.25 -10.61 -3.54
C LEU A 84 -6.79 -11.84 -4.26
N GLY A 85 -6.35 -12.07 -5.50
CA GLY A 85 -6.75 -13.24 -6.28
C GLY A 85 -6.34 -14.54 -5.59
N ASN A 86 -5.11 -14.60 -5.05
CA ASN A 86 -4.66 -15.75 -4.26
C ASN A 86 -5.49 -15.96 -3.00
N SER A 87 -5.82 -14.91 -2.25
CA SER A 87 -6.69 -15.00 -1.08
C SER A 87 -8.11 -15.47 -1.43
N TYR A 88 -8.71 -14.95 -2.51
CA TYR A 88 -10.02 -15.42 -2.98
C TYR A 88 -10.00 -16.89 -3.38
N LYS A 89 -8.96 -17.32 -4.11
CA LYS A 89 -8.75 -18.74 -4.47
C LYS A 89 -8.64 -19.62 -3.23
N LYS A 90 -7.95 -19.18 -2.18
CA LYS A 90 -7.83 -19.91 -0.91
C LYS A 90 -9.14 -20.02 -0.13
N LEU A 91 -10.04 -19.05 -0.31
CA LEU A 91 -11.41 -19.09 0.24
C LEU A 91 -12.42 -19.85 -0.63
N GLY A 92 -12.00 -20.40 -1.78
CA GLY A 92 -12.91 -21.06 -2.72
C GLY A 92 -13.79 -20.10 -3.55
N ASN A 93 -13.52 -18.79 -3.48
CA ASN A 93 -14.26 -17.76 -4.21
C ASN A 93 -13.66 -17.54 -5.60
N TYR A 94 -13.70 -18.57 -6.46
CA TYR A 94 -13.02 -18.55 -7.76
C TYR A 94 -13.52 -17.46 -8.71
N ASP A 95 -14.79 -17.07 -8.65
CA ASP A 95 -15.36 -16.00 -9.49
C ASP A 95 -14.77 -14.62 -9.18
N LYS A 96 -14.15 -14.46 -8.00
CA LYS A 96 -13.52 -13.20 -7.54
C LYS A 96 -11.99 -13.24 -7.63
N ALA A 97 -11.43 -14.43 -7.87
CA ALA A 97 -9.98 -14.66 -7.88
C ALA A 97 -9.35 -14.18 -9.20
#